data_AF-A0A151HXZ5-F1
#
_entry.id   AF-A0A151HXZ5-F1
#
_cell.length_a   1.000
_cell.length_b   1.000
_cell.length_c   1.000
_cell.angle_alpha   90.00
_cell.angle_beta   90.00
_cell.angle_gamma   90.00
#
_symmetry.space_group_name_H-M   'P 1'
#
loop_
_entity.id
_entity.type
_entity.pdbx_description
1 polymer ?
#
loop_
_entity_poly.entity_id
_entity_poly.type
_entity_poly.pdbx_seq_one_letter_code
_entity_poly.pdbx_strand_id
1 'polypeptide(L)'
;MDRNTGSNAQCTLQYTQPYVSELQKDKRPIGERANFVNKPHVIAMVGLPARGKTYISKKLCRYLNWIGISTKVFNLGEYRRHATTAYQCHEFFRPDNIKAMAIRTQCAKDALNDVCQWLESGDGEVAVFDATNSTVDRRQLIRDIVVGKMGFKLFFVESVCNDPEIVEQNIMEVKVSSPDYANMKKEDVLADFMLRIEHYQERYQPLDEECESDLSFMKIYNTGEKVLVHKHEGHIQSRIVYYLMNIHIVPRTIYLTRHGESLMNLEGRIGGDSDLSERGHEYGKALADYISNQNIQGLRVWTSWLKRTIQTAADVKAPQERWKALSEIDAGICEEMTYEEISSKYPTDFAARDQNKFSYRYPRGESYEDLVARLEPVIMELERQGNVLVVSHQAVIRCLLAYFLDKNADELPYLEVPLHTIMKLTPVAYGCKVEHIRLPIEAVDTHRPKPKVEIIIIKS
;
A
#
# COMPACT_ATOMS: atom_id res chain seq x y z
N MET A 1 52.53 -74.47 -11.32
CA MET A 1 53.20 -73.20 -10.98
C MET A 1 52.33 -72.02 -11.39
N ASP A 2 51.41 -71.50 -10.60
CA ASP A 2 50.55 -72.05 -9.55
C ASP A 2 49.50 -70.96 -9.27
N ARG A 3 48.23 -71.35 -9.42
CA ARG A 3 47.12 -71.16 -8.47
C ARG A 3 46.98 -69.80 -7.78
N ASN A 4 45.82 -69.18 -7.96
CA ASN A 4 44.92 -68.77 -6.87
C ASN A 4 43.60 -68.27 -7.49
N THR A 5 42.57 -69.12 -7.62
CA THR A 5 41.47 -69.32 -6.65
C THR A 5 40.79 -68.02 -6.23
N GLY A 6 39.61 -67.78 -6.83
CA GLY A 6 38.68 -66.77 -6.38
C GLY A 6 38.15 -67.07 -4.98
N SER A 7 38.05 -66.03 -4.17
CA SER A 7 37.24 -65.99 -2.96
C SER A 7 36.02 -65.13 -3.21
N ASN A 8 34.85 -65.76 -3.18
CA ASN A 8 33.57 -65.10 -3.00
C ASN A 8 33.58 -64.42 -1.63
N ALA A 9 33.64 -63.09 -1.60
CA ALA A 9 33.24 -62.31 -0.44
C ALA A 9 31.96 -61.55 -0.82
N GLN A 10 30.82 -62.09 -0.39
CA GLN A 10 29.57 -61.32 -0.31
C GLN A 10 29.83 -60.14 0.61
N CYS A 11 30.02 -58.95 0.05
CA CYS A 11 30.00 -57.72 0.81
C CYS A 11 28.53 -57.37 1.05
N THR A 12 28.00 -57.79 2.18
CA THR A 12 26.75 -57.25 2.75
C THR A 12 26.98 -55.76 2.98
N LEU A 13 26.48 -54.93 2.07
CA LEU A 13 26.30 -53.50 2.33
C LEU A 13 25.24 -53.37 3.43
N GLN A 14 25.69 -53.36 4.68
CA GLN A 14 24.88 -52.89 5.80
C GLN A 14 24.58 -51.42 5.52
N TYR A 15 23.32 -51.13 5.17
CA TYR A 15 22.78 -49.79 5.15
C TYR A 15 22.74 -49.29 6.60
N THR A 16 23.81 -48.65 7.05
CA THR A 16 23.77 -47.81 8.25
C THR A 16 22.93 -46.59 7.91
N GLN A 17 21.78 -46.45 8.57
CA GLN A 17 20.99 -45.22 8.48
C GLN A 17 21.91 -44.03 8.83
N PRO A 18 21.95 -42.96 8.02
CA PRO A 18 22.70 -41.79 8.41
C PRO A 18 22.09 -41.24 9.70
N TYR A 19 22.95 -41.21 10.72
CA TYR A 19 22.74 -40.65 12.03
C TYR A 19 22.09 -39.25 11.90
N VAL A 20 20.81 -39.16 12.24
CA VAL A 20 20.06 -37.89 12.28
C VAL A 20 20.44 -37.18 13.58
N SER A 21 21.66 -36.65 13.64
CA SER A 21 21.98 -35.62 14.63
C SER A 21 23.09 -34.74 14.07
N GLU A 22 22.65 -33.73 13.32
CA GLU A 22 23.24 -32.41 13.12
C GLU A 22 22.60 -31.82 11.85
N LEU A 23 21.26 -31.70 11.87
CA LEU A 23 20.62 -30.65 11.09
C LEU A 23 21.02 -29.35 11.80
N GLN A 24 22.15 -28.80 11.35
CA GLN A 24 22.49 -27.41 11.56
C GLN A 24 21.22 -26.59 11.37
N LYS A 25 20.99 -25.70 12.34
CA LYS A 25 19.99 -24.63 12.30
C LYS A 25 20.34 -23.62 11.19
N ASP A 26 20.51 -24.08 9.96
CA ASP A 26 20.47 -23.22 8.80
C ASP A 26 19.00 -22.86 8.58
N LYS A 27 18.59 -21.82 9.32
CA LYS A 27 17.55 -20.91 8.86
C LYS A 27 18.01 -20.44 7.48
N ARG A 28 17.61 -21.13 6.41
CA ARG A 28 17.62 -20.51 5.09
C ARG A 28 16.91 -19.17 5.26
N PRO A 29 17.52 -18.04 4.87
CA PRO A 29 16.88 -16.75 5.07
C PRO A 29 15.52 -16.82 4.37
N ILE A 30 14.46 -16.59 5.16
CA ILE A 30 13.15 -16.19 4.65
C ILE A 30 13.46 -15.13 3.59
N GLY A 31 13.02 -15.38 2.34
CA GLY A 31 13.56 -14.80 1.11
C GLY A 31 14.13 -13.40 1.31
N GLU A 32 15.39 -13.20 0.90
CA GLU A 32 16.06 -11.90 0.98
C GLU A 32 15.12 -10.81 0.48
N ARG A 33 14.45 -10.13 1.43
CA ARG A 33 13.88 -8.81 1.15
C ARG A 33 15.07 -8.02 0.66
N ALA A 34 15.01 -7.51 -0.56
CA ALA A 34 15.96 -6.51 -0.99
C ALA A 34 15.82 -5.37 0.02
N ASN A 35 16.74 -5.28 0.98
CA ASN A 35 16.62 -4.38 2.11
C ASN A 35 16.99 -2.99 1.59
N PHE A 36 16.01 -2.30 1.00
CA PHE A 36 16.22 -1.01 0.33
C PHE A 36 16.50 0.12 1.32
N VAL A 37 16.30 -0.13 2.63
CA VAL A 37 16.46 0.83 3.71
C VAL A 37 17.71 0.51 4.53
N ASN A 38 18.83 1.15 4.19
CA ASN A 38 20.11 0.94 4.89
C ASN A 38 20.21 1.67 6.24
N LYS A 39 19.33 2.66 6.48
CA LYS A 39 19.23 3.44 7.71
C LYS A 39 17.77 3.83 7.93
N PRO A 40 17.28 3.93 9.17
CA PRO A 40 15.93 4.45 9.41
C PRO A 40 15.73 5.84 8.83
N HIS A 41 14.53 6.11 8.30
CA HIS A 41 14.16 7.40 7.71
C HIS A 41 13.04 8.07 8.49
N VAL A 42 13.13 9.38 8.65
CA VAL A 42 12.03 10.23 9.11
C VAL A 42 11.63 11.15 7.97
N ILE A 43 10.35 11.09 7.60
CA ILE A 43 9.72 12.00 6.64
C ILE A 43 8.95 13.05 7.43
N ALA A 44 9.44 14.28 7.48
CA ALA A 44 8.82 15.35 8.25
C ALA A 44 7.95 16.24 7.34
N MET A 45 6.65 16.27 7.60
CA MET A 45 5.74 17.11 6.83
C MET A 45 5.91 18.59 7.19
N VAL A 46 5.77 19.48 6.22
CA VAL A 46 5.83 20.94 6.42
C VAL A 46 4.66 21.61 5.70
N GLY A 47 4.13 22.69 6.28
CA GLY A 47 3.16 23.57 5.63
C GLY A 47 1.99 23.95 6.54
N LEU A 48 1.22 24.93 6.08
CA LEU A 48 0.06 25.47 6.81
C LEU A 48 -1.05 24.42 7.02
N PRO A 49 -1.96 24.62 7.99
CA PRO A 49 -3.16 23.77 8.12
C PRO A 49 -3.99 23.71 6.82
N ALA A 50 -4.74 22.61 6.64
CA ALA A 50 -5.55 22.34 5.43
C ALA A 50 -4.79 22.31 4.09
N ARG A 51 -3.48 22.08 4.11
CA ARG A 51 -2.63 21.88 2.92
C ARG A 51 -2.36 20.40 2.61
N GLY A 52 -3.32 19.51 2.77
CA GLY A 52 -3.17 18.09 2.38
C GLY A 52 -2.10 17.24 3.09
N LYS A 53 -1.35 17.76 4.10
CA LYS A 53 -0.27 17.01 4.77
C LYS A 53 -0.69 15.62 5.25
N THR A 54 -1.75 15.52 6.06
CA THR A 54 -2.22 14.22 6.57
C THR A 54 -2.67 13.27 5.46
N TYR A 55 -3.24 13.80 4.36
CA TYR A 55 -3.58 13.01 3.19
C TYR A 55 -2.32 12.42 2.55
N ILE A 56 -1.31 13.26 2.30
CA ILE A 56 0.00 12.84 1.77
C ILE A 56 0.65 11.82 2.70
N SER A 57 0.67 12.07 4.01
CA SER A 57 1.28 11.17 4.99
C SER A 57 0.65 9.78 4.98
N LYS A 58 -0.69 9.70 4.97
CA LYS A 58 -1.40 8.41 4.94
C LYS A 58 -1.23 7.70 3.61
N LYS A 59 -1.35 8.40 2.48
CA LYS A 59 -1.11 7.80 1.16
C LYS A 59 0.32 7.30 1.00
N LEU A 60 1.29 8.05 1.48
CA LEU A 60 2.70 7.65 1.42
C LEU A 60 2.95 6.44 2.31
N CYS A 61 2.44 6.46 3.55
CA CYS A 61 2.53 5.33 4.47
C CYS A 61 1.94 4.05 3.88
N ARG A 62 0.74 4.15 3.29
CA ARG A 62 0.07 3.02 2.64
C ARG A 62 0.87 2.46 1.46
N TYR A 63 1.38 3.33 0.60
CA TYR A 63 2.23 2.93 -0.52
C TYR A 63 3.51 2.22 -0.05
N LEU A 64 4.24 2.82 0.90
CA LEU A 64 5.48 2.24 1.42
C LEU A 64 5.24 0.88 2.10
N ASN A 65 4.18 0.74 2.90
CA ASN A 65 3.83 -0.56 3.48
C ASN A 65 3.44 -1.58 2.41
N TRP A 66 2.70 -1.17 1.38
CA TRP A 66 2.25 -2.07 0.32
C TRP A 66 3.43 -2.65 -0.47
N ILE A 67 4.48 -1.86 -0.75
CA ILE A 67 5.73 -2.35 -1.37
C ILE A 67 6.67 -3.07 -0.38
N GLY A 68 6.25 -3.25 0.87
CA GLY A 68 7.00 -4.03 1.88
C GLY A 68 7.94 -3.23 2.79
N ILE A 69 7.84 -1.90 2.83
CA ILE A 69 8.63 -1.03 3.71
C ILE A 69 7.82 -0.65 4.94
N SER A 70 8.24 -1.13 6.12
CA SER A 70 7.54 -0.90 7.40
C SER A 70 7.47 0.59 7.72
N THR A 71 6.28 1.17 7.57
CA THR A 71 6.06 2.61 7.65
C THR A 71 4.93 2.97 8.60
N LYS A 72 5.10 4.01 9.41
CA LYS A 72 4.06 4.49 10.34
C LYS A 72 3.96 6.01 10.36
N VAL A 73 2.73 6.52 10.43
CA VAL A 73 2.45 7.95 10.61
C VAL A 73 2.33 8.29 12.09
N PHE A 74 3.01 9.36 12.51
CA PHE A 74 2.92 9.96 13.84
C PHE A 74 2.26 11.34 13.70
N ASN A 75 0.97 11.42 13.99
CA ASN A 75 0.19 12.65 13.80
C ASN A 75 0.21 13.52 15.06
N LEU A 76 0.87 14.68 15.00
CA LEU A 76 1.01 15.56 16.16
C LEU A 76 -0.33 16.09 16.70
N GLY A 77 -1.37 16.15 15.86
CA GLY A 77 -2.71 16.51 16.27
C GLY A 77 -3.34 15.52 17.26
N GLU A 78 -3.00 14.23 17.18
CA GLU A 78 -3.44 13.17 18.10
C GLU A 78 -2.74 13.28 19.45
N TYR A 79 -1.42 13.46 19.46
CA TYR A 79 -0.64 13.69 20.68
C TYR A 79 -1.17 14.89 21.47
N ARG A 80 -1.44 16.01 20.79
CA ARG A 80 -2.04 17.19 21.43
C ARG A 80 -3.44 16.88 22.00
N ARG A 81 -4.29 16.14 21.28
CA ARG A 81 -5.64 15.77 21.78
C ARG A 81 -5.58 14.90 23.03
N HIS A 82 -4.61 13.99 23.12
CA HIS A 82 -4.42 13.18 24.33
C HIS A 82 -3.79 13.98 25.48
N ALA A 83 -2.88 14.91 25.18
CA ALA A 83 -2.19 15.70 26.19
C ALA A 83 -3.07 16.78 26.83
N THR A 84 -4.10 17.28 26.14
CA THR A 84 -4.95 18.34 26.69
C THR A 84 -6.35 18.37 26.08
N THR A 85 -7.34 18.60 26.95
CA THR A 85 -8.72 18.97 26.59
C THR A 85 -8.92 20.49 26.47
N ALA A 86 -7.86 21.28 26.67
CA ALA A 86 -7.93 22.75 26.68
C ALA A 86 -8.15 23.36 25.28
N TYR A 87 -8.14 22.56 24.21
CA TYR A 87 -8.49 23.05 22.88
C TYR A 87 -10.00 23.28 22.78
N GLN A 88 -10.39 24.56 22.66
CA GLN A 88 -11.78 24.96 22.45
C GLN A 88 -11.97 25.66 21.10
N CYS A 89 -11.00 26.48 20.69
CA CYS A 89 -11.04 27.28 19.47
C CYS A 89 -9.62 27.65 18.99
N HIS A 90 -9.54 28.40 17.90
CA HIS A 90 -8.31 28.86 17.27
C HIS A 90 -7.36 29.63 18.21
N GLU A 91 -7.84 30.21 19.31
CA GLU A 91 -7.01 30.96 20.29
C GLU A 91 -5.88 30.12 20.90
N PHE A 92 -6.07 28.81 20.99
CA PHE A 92 -5.01 27.88 21.39
C PHE A 92 -3.78 27.94 20.47
N PHE A 93 -3.97 28.31 19.21
CA PHE A 93 -2.91 28.34 18.21
C PHE A 93 -2.18 29.66 18.09
N ARG A 94 -2.65 30.72 18.76
CA ARG A 94 -2.05 32.05 18.68
C ARG A 94 -0.55 32.03 19.02
N PRO A 95 0.25 32.89 18.38
CA PRO A 95 1.69 32.97 18.61
C PRO A 95 2.07 33.57 19.97
N ASP A 96 1.20 34.38 20.57
CA ASP A 96 1.37 35.01 21.89
C ASP A 96 0.89 34.11 23.06
N ASN A 97 0.22 32.99 22.76
CA ASN A 97 -0.22 32.04 23.78
C ASN A 97 0.94 31.14 24.26
N ILE A 98 1.72 31.66 25.21
CA ILE A 98 2.93 31.01 25.75
C ILE A 98 2.61 29.62 26.31
N LYS A 99 1.51 29.47 27.06
CA LYS A 99 1.10 28.19 27.66
C LYS A 99 0.78 27.14 26.59
N ALA A 100 -0.01 27.49 25.59
CA ALA A 100 -0.34 26.57 24.50
C ALA A 100 0.87 26.27 23.61
N MET A 101 1.78 27.24 23.41
CA MET A 101 3.04 27.02 22.70
C MET A 101 3.95 26.02 23.44
N ALA A 102 4.03 26.09 24.76
CA ALA A 102 4.77 25.12 25.59
C ALA A 102 4.18 23.71 25.45
N ILE A 103 2.85 23.56 25.57
CA ILE A 103 2.15 22.28 25.39
C ILE A 103 2.42 21.71 23.99
N ARG A 104 2.22 22.49 22.93
CA ARG A 104 2.47 22.05 21.53
C ARG A 104 3.92 21.65 21.29
N THR A 105 4.87 22.29 21.97
CA THR A 105 6.29 21.96 21.87
C THR A 105 6.60 20.67 22.61
N GLN A 106 5.99 20.44 23.78
CA GLN A 106 6.14 19.18 24.50
C GLN A 106 5.56 18.01 23.71
N CYS A 107 4.34 18.13 23.19
CA CYS A 107 3.74 17.09 22.34
C CYS A 107 4.60 16.74 21.12
N ALA A 108 5.30 17.74 20.55
CA ALA A 108 6.20 17.50 19.42
C ALA A 108 7.44 16.71 19.83
N LYS A 109 8.00 17.00 21.00
CA LYS A 109 9.11 16.23 21.57
C LYS A 109 8.70 14.80 21.92
N ASP A 110 7.53 14.63 22.53
CA ASP A 110 7.01 13.31 22.90
C ASP A 110 6.78 12.45 21.65
N ALA A 111 6.13 13.02 20.62
CA ALA A 111 5.92 12.33 19.36
C ALA A 111 7.23 12.00 18.62
N LEU A 112 8.24 12.89 18.66
CA LEU A 112 9.57 12.60 18.10
C LEU A 112 10.30 11.50 18.88
N ASN A 113 10.14 11.44 20.20
CA ASN A 113 10.71 10.36 21.01
C ASN A 113 10.09 9.02 20.62
N ASP A 114 8.77 8.95 20.45
CA ASP A 114 8.08 7.74 20.00
C ASP A 114 8.51 7.32 18.58
N VAL A 115 8.69 8.29 17.67
CA VAL A 115 9.28 8.05 16.34
C VAL A 115 10.64 7.38 16.47
N CYS A 116 11.51 7.93 17.32
CA CYS A 116 12.86 7.43 17.49
C CYS A 116 12.87 6.01 18.08
N GLN A 117 12.10 5.79 19.15
CA GLN A 117 12.00 4.48 19.80
C GLN A 117 11.47 3.39 18.87
N TRP A 118 10.46 3.71 18.06
CA TRP A 118 9.89 2.76 17.10
C TRP A 118 10.85 2.39 15.95
N LEU A 119 11.70 3.33 15.53
CA LEU A 119 12.74 3.06 14.54
C LEU A 119 13.94 2.30 15.15
N GLU A 120 14.33 2.63 16.40
CA GLU A 120 15.43 1.92 17.09
C GLU A 120 15.08 0.49 17.49
N SER A 121 13.82 0.20 17.79
CA SER A 121 13.39 -1.17 18.14
C SER A 121 13.53 -2.16 16.98
N GLY A 122 13.68 -1.66 15.75
CA GLY A 122 13.67 -2.47 14.53
C GLY A 122 12.27 -2.85 14.04
N ASP A 123 11.22 -2.34 14.68
CA ASP A 123 9.83 -2.55 14.24
C ASP A 123 9.49 -1.72 12.99
N GLY A 124 10.22 -0.63 12.76
CA GLY A 124 9.97 0.35 11.71
C GLY A 124 11.19 0.69 10.87
N GLU A 125 10.94 1.03 9.60
CA GLU A 125 11.97 1.47 8.64
C GLU A 125 11.82 2.96 8.28
N VAL A 126 10.58 3.42 8.15
CA VAL A 126 10.26 4.82 7.79
C VAL A 126 9.17 5.37 8.72
N ALA A 127 9.44 6.49 9.38
CA ALA A 127 8.45 7.20 10.18
C ALA A 127 8.01 8.49 9.47
N VAL A 128 6.70 8.70 9.34
CA VAL A 128 6.15 9.95 8.80
C VAL A 128 5.69 10.84 9.95
N PHE A 129 6.41 11.93 10.20
CA PHE A 129 6.10 12.91 11.23
C PHE A 129 5.15 13.99 10.69
N ASP A 130 3.85 13.81 10.90
CA ASP A 130 2.78 14.68 10.38
C ASP A 130 2.48 15.82 11.36
N ALA A 131 3.06 16.98 11.07
CA ALA A 131 2.86 18.25 11.77
C ALA A 131 3.00 19.44 10.82
N THR A 132 2.74 20.67 11.28
CA THR A 132 2.94 21.87 10.45
C THR A 132 4.40 22.18 10.21
N ASN A 133 5.27 21.99 11.21
CA ASN A 133 6.71 22.24 11.16
C ASN A 133 7.10 23.53 10.40
N SER A 134 6.30 24.56 10.63
CA SER A 134 6.23 25.77 9.80
C SER A 134 7.30 26.82 10.13
N THR A 135 8.15 26.57 11.12
CA THR A 135 9.22 27.49 11.55
C THR A 135 10.58 26.81 11.42
N VAL A 136 11.61 27.59 11.14
CA VAL A 136 13.00 27.12 11.04
C VAL A 136 13.44 26.47 12.36
N ASP A 137 13.16 27.11 13.51
CA ASP A 137 13.51 26.56 14.84
C ASP A 137 12.95 25.16 15.08
N ARG A 138 11.72 24.90 14.61
CA ARG A 138 11.10 23.58 14.76
C ARG A 138 11.79 22.54 13.87
N ARG A 139 12.16 22.92 12.64
CA ARG A 139 12.86 22.03 11.71
C ARG A 139 14.29 21.75 12.16
N GLN A 140 14.98 22.74 12.72
CA GLN A 140 16.29 22.56 13.34
C GLN A 140 16.22 21.59 14.53
N LEU A 141 15.23 21.74 15.42
CA LEU A 141 15.01 20.77 16.51
C LEU A 141 14.83 19.33 15.99
N ILE A 142 14.03 19.15 14.92
CA ILE A 142 13.83 17.84 14.29
C ILE A 142 15.15 17.32 13.74
N ARG A 143 15.93 18.15 13.06
CA ARG A 143 17.25 17.79 12.51
C ARG A 143 18.24 17.38 13.59
N ASP A 144 18.36 18.17 14.64
CA ASP A 144 19.31 17.92 15.73
C ASP A 144 19.02 16.57 16.41
N ILE A 145 17.74 16.23 16.58
CA ILE A 145 17.33 14.93 17.12
C ILE A 145 17.55 13.83 16.09
N VAL A 146 16.87 13.89 14.94
CA VAL A 146 16.82 12.79 13.97
C VAL A 146 18.19 12.51 13.35
N VAL A 147 18.90 13.55 12.91
CA VAL A 147 20.20 13.40 12.24
C VAL A 147 21.33 13.48 13.24
N GLY A 148 21.35 14.50 14.09
CA GLY A 148 22.46 14.75 15.01
C GLY A 148 22.59 13.70 16.11
N LYS A 149 21.48 13.42 16.82
CA LYS A 149 21.46 12.48 17.95
C LYS A 149 21.29 11.03 17.50
N MET A 150 20.34 10.76 16.61
CA MET A 150 19.98 9.38 16.24
C MET A 150 20.76 8.84 15.02
N GLY A 151 21.33 9.72 14.19
CA GLY A 151 22.02 9.31 12.96
C GLY A 151 21.10 8.78 11.85
N PHE A 152 19.80 9.04 11.94
CA PHE A 152 18.80 8.66 10.94
C PHE A 152 18.83 9.59 9.72
N LYS A 153 18.18 9.18 8.63
CA LYS A 153 17.94 10.03 7.47
C LYS A 153 16.70 10.89 7.70
N LEU A 154 16.75 12.15 7.27
CA LEU A 154 15.64 13.10 7.38
C LEU A 154 15.32 13.65 6.00
N PHE A 155 14.04 13.63 5.63
CA PHE A 155 13.53 14.20 4.39
C PHE A 155 12.28 15.02 4.68
N PHE A 156 12.28 16.30 4.33
CA PHE A 156 11.09 17.13 4.52
C PHE A 156 10.19 17.10 3.28
N VAL A 157 8.87 17.05 3.50
CA VAL A 157 7.86 17.16 2.45
C VAL A 157 6.96 18.35 2.78
N GLU A 158 7.16 19.44 2.06
CA GLU A 158 6.35 20.64 2.20
C GLU A 158 5.20 20.65 1.20
N SER A 159 3.98 20.86 1.70
CA SER A 159 2.82 21.11 0.85
C SER A 159 2.43 22.58 0.90
N VAL A 160 2.57 23.26 -0.24
CA VAL A 160 2.23 24.65 -0.46
C VAL A 160 0.99 24.70 -1.35
N CYS A 161 -0.10 25.29 -0.88
CA CYS A 161 -1.28 25.52 -1.71
C CYS A 161 -1.84 26.91 -1.38
N ASN A 162 -1.97 27.73 -2.42
CA ASN A 162 -2.46 29.10 -2.32
C ASN A 162 -3.86 29.26 -2.93
N ASP A 163 -4.42 28.18 -3.47
CA ASP A 163 -5.76 28.13 -4.04
C ASP A 163 -6.81 28.11 -2.91
N PRO A 164 -7.66 29.15 -2.77
CA PRO A 164 -8.69 29.20 -1.74
C PRO A 164 -9.73 28.08 -1.85
N GLU A 165 -10.09 27.66 -3.06
CA GLU A 165 -11.12 26.63 -3.29
C GLU A 165 -10.64 25.27 -2.78
N ILE A 166 -9.39 24.91 -3.08
CA ILE A 166 -8.77 23.66 -2.59
C ILE A 166 -8.67 23.68 -1.06
N VAL A 167 -8.33 24.83 -0.47
CA VAL A 167 -8.21 24.97 0.98
C VAL A 167 -9.55 24.81 1.66
N GLU A 168 -10.59 25.48 1.16
CA GLU A 168 -11.95 25.37 1.68
C GLU A 168 -12.48 23.94 1.56
N GLN A 169 -12.32 23.31 0.39
CA GLN A 169 -12.71 21.92 0.18
C GLN A 169 -12.02 20.97 1.18
N ASN A 170 -10.70 21.15 1.39
CA ASN A 170 -9.95 20.36 2.37
C ASN A 170 -10.45 20.56 3.81
N ILE A 171 -10.88 21.77 4.18
CA ILE A 171 -11.46 22.04 5.49
C ILE A 171 -12.81 21.33 5.61
N MET A 172 -13.67 21.48 4.61
CA MET A 172 -15.02 20.94 4.61
C MET A 172 -15.05 19.41 4.62
N GLU A 173 -14.20 18.75 3.85
CA GLU A 173 -14.17 17.28 3.75
C GLU A 173 -13.60 16.64 5.03
N VAL A 174 -12.56 17.26 5.61
CA VAL A 174 -11.70 16.58 6.58
C VAL A 174 -11.78 17.17 7.99
N LYS A 175 -11.97 18.49 8.12
CA LYS A 175 -11.88 19.18 9.41
C LYS A 175 -13.22 19.34 10.08
N VAL A 176 -14.30 19.44 9.31
CA VAL A 176 -15.66 19.47 9.86
C VAL A 176 -16.01 18.19 10.65
N SER A 177 -15.47 17.03 10.23
CA SER A 177 -15.65 15.74 10.91
C SER A 177 -14.56 15.44 11.97
N SER A 178 -13.63 16.36 12.21
CA SER A 178 -12.53 16.18 13.16
C SER A 178 -13.03 16.21 14.60
N PRO A 179 -12.47 15.38 15.51
CA PRO A 179 -12.78 15.44 16.95
C PRO A 179 -12.55 16.83 17.58
N ASP A 180 -11.63 17.61 17.00
CA ASP A 180 -11.35 19.00 17.37
C ASP A 180 -12.64 19.88 17.33
N TYR A 181 -13.61 19.56 16.48
CA TYR A 181 -14.79 20.39 16.21
C TYR A 181 -16.12 19.73 16.62
N ALA A 182 -16.08 18.66 17.41
CA ALA A 182 -17.27 17.87 17.77
C ALA A 182 -18.39 18.70 18.43
N ASN A 183 -18.03 19.78 19.13
CA ASN A 183 -18.97 20.65 19.84
C ASN A 183 -19.25 21.99 19.12
N MET A 184 -18.79 22.15 17.88
CA MET A 184 -18.96 23.39 17.10
C MET A 184 -19.92 23.17 15.94
N LYS A 185 -20.76 24.16 15.63
CA LYS A 185 -21.65 24.07 14.45
C LYS A 185 -20.82 24.11 13.18
N LYS A 186 -21.22 23.34 12.16
CA LYS A 186 -20.48 23.24 10.89
C LYS A 186 -20.21 24.60 10.24
N GLU A 187 -21.16 25.52 10.35
CA GLU A 187 -21.08 26.89 9.84
C GLU A 187 -19.94 27.70 10.50
N ASP A 188 -19.69 27.46 11.79
CA ASP A 188 -18.66 28.17 12.57
C ASP A 188 -17.27 27.52 12.45
N VAL A 189 -17.20 26.23 12.09
CA VAL A 189 -15.93 25.48 11.95
C VAL A 189 -15.04 26.10 10.88
N LEU A 190 -15.62 26.51 9.75
CA LEU A 190 -14.85 27.12 8.67
C LEU A 190 -14.18 28.43 9.15
N ALA A 191 -14.94 29.30 9.82
CA ALA A 191 -14.43 30.56 10.35
C ALA A 191 -13.32 30.35 11.41
N ASP A 192 -13.53 29.44 12.38
CA ASP A 192 -12.50 29.11 13.38
C ASP A 192 -11.23 28.55 12.71
N PHE A 193 -11.39 27.67 11.73
CA PHE A 193 -10.26 27.05 11.06
C PHE A 193 -9.47 28.04 10.19
N MET A 194 -10.14 29.00 9.56
CA MET A 194 -9.49 30.07 8.81
C MET A 194 -8.65 30.97 9.74
N LEU A 195 -9.19 31.39 10.88
CA LEU A 195 -8.44 32.12 11.91
C LEU A 195 -7.24 31.30 12.41
N ARG A 196 -7.42 29.98 12.59
CA ARG A 196 -6.32 29.07 12.93
C ARG A 196 -5.22 29.10 11.86
N ILE A 197 -5.55 29.15 10.57
CA ILE A 197 -4.55 29.24 9.50
C ILE A 197 -3.79 30.57 9.59
N GLU A 198 -4.48 31.68 9.83
CA GLU A 198 -3.86 33.02 9.99
C GLU A 198 -2.81 33.02 11.11
N HIS A 199 -3.12 32.45 12.29
CA HIS A 199 -2.15 32.33 13.40
C HIS A 199 -0.86 31.59 13.00
N TYR A 200 -0.96 30.60 12.11
CA TYR A 200 0.22 29.89 11.60
C TYR A 200 0.96 30.69 10.53
N GLN A 201 0.22 31.45 9.71
CA GLN A 201 0.77 32.26 8.63
C GLN A 201 1.66 33.39 9.16
N GLU A 202 1.33 33.98 10.31
CA GLU A 202 2.14 35.02 10.98
C GLU A 202 3.60 34.61 11.24
N ARG A 203 3.87 33.30 11.41
CA ARG A 203 5.20 32.77 11.70
C ARG A 203 5.70 31.77 10.65
N TYR A 204 5.00 31.63 9.53
CA TYR A 204 5.34 30.62 8.54
C TYR A 204 6.61 31.02 7.79
N GLN A 205 7.61 30.16 7.87
CA GLN A 205 8.86 30.24 7.16
C GLN A 205 8.94 29.01 6.24
N PRO A 206 8.64 29.16 4.93
CA PRO A 206 8.74 28.06 3.96
C PRO A 206 10.16 27.46 3.94
N LEU A 207 10.31 26.23 3.45
CA LEU A 207 11.63 25.68 3.19
C LEU A 207 12.31 26.50 2.08
N ASP A 208 13.61 26.75 2.26
CA ASP A 208 14.40 27.58 1.35
C ASP A 208 15.75 26.91 1.04
N GLU A 209 16.14 26.89 -0.24
CA GLU A 209 17.34 26.17 -0.68
C GLU A 209 18.64 26.82 -0.20
N GLU A 210 18.64 28.12 0.08
CA GLU A 210 19.81 28.87 0.53
C GLU A 210 19.92 28.84 2.07
N CYS A 211 18.84 29.21 2.76
CA CYS A 211 18.81 29.30 4.22
C CYS A 211 18.91 27.93 4.91
N GLU A 212 18.37 26.89 4.27
CA GLU A 212 18.34 25.51 4.77
C GLU A 212 19.06 24.57 3.80
N SER A 213 20.19 25.05 3.26
CA SER A 213 20.95 24.38 2.20
C SER A 213 21.47 22.98 2.55
N ASP A 214 21.55 22.63 3.84
CA ASP A 214 22.00 21.33 4.34
C ASP A 214 20.85 20.31 4.52
N LEU A 215 19.61 20.70 4.27
CA LEU A 215 18.44 19.82 4.34
C LEU A 215 18.16 19.10 3.02
N SER A 216 17.57 17.91 3.12
CA SER A 216 16.95 17.19 2.00
C SER A 216 15.44 17.40 2.05
N PHE A 217 14.84 17.90 0.96
CA PHE A 217 13.41 18.15 0.95
C PHE A 217 12.76 18.14 -0.44
N MET A 218 11.43 18.03 -0.46
CA MET A 218 10.63 18.42 -1.61
C MET A 218 9.53 19.41 -1.22
N LYS A 219 9.18 20.28 -2.17
CA LYS A 219 8.04 21.21 -2.08
C LYS A 219 7.05 20.85 -3.18
N ILE A 220 5.80 20.63 -2.80
CA ILE A 220 4.68 20.34 -3.71
C ILE A 220 3.76 21.54 -3.71
N TYR A 221 3.66 22.23 -4.85
CA TYR A 221 2.85 23.42 -5.03
C TYR A 221 1.52 23.06 -5.69
N ASN A 222 0.42 23.61 -5.15
CA ASN A 222 -0.94 23.53 -5.70
C ASN A 222 -1.31 22.12 -6.17
N THR A 223 -1.13 21.13 -5.29
CA THR A 223 -1.46 19.73 -5.60
C THR A 223 -0.68 19.15 -6.80
N GLY A 224 0.57 19.55 -6.98
CA GLY A 224 1.49 18.94 -7.95
C GLY A 224 1.68 19.71 -9.24
N GLU A 225 1.10 20.92 -9.38
CA GLU A 225 1.37 21.82 -10.52
C GLU A 225 2.86 22.11 -10.69
N LYS A 226 3.57 22.25 -9.57
CA LYS A 226 5.03 22.40 -9.53
C LYS A 226 5.58 21.58 -8.38
N VAL A 227 6.69 20.91 -8.64
CA VAL A 227 7.47 20.20 -7.62
C VAL A 227 8.90 20.74 -7.64
N LEU A 228 9.45 20.98 -6.45
CA LEU A 228 10.86 21.28 -6.26
C LEU A 228 11.46 20.17 -5.40
N VAL A 229 12.64 19.68 -5.76
CA VAL A 229 13.36 18.65 -5.00
C VAL A 229 14.78 19.14 -4.75
N HIS A 230 15.19 19.17 -3.49
CA HIS A 230 16.50 19.61 -3.06
C HIS A 230 17.22 18.48 -2.32
N LYS A 231 18.41 18.13 -2.79
CA LYS A 231 19.34 17.17 -2.15
C LYS A 231 18.70 15.87 -1.65
N HIS A 232 17.79 15.28 -2.41
CA HIS A 232 17.28 13.95 -2.05
C HIS A 232 18.41 12.91 -2.13
N GLU A 233 18.44 11.97 -1.19
CA GLU A 233 19.51 10.99 -1.03
C GLU A 233 18.96 9.56 -1.01
N GLY A 234 19.57 8.70 -1.83
CA GLY A 234 19.30 7.27 -1.84
C GLY A 234 17.92 6.88 -2.39
N HIS A 235 17.73 5.57 -2.49
CA HIS A 235 16.60 4.97 -3.19
C HIS A 235 15.23 5.33 -2.56
N ILE A 236 15.14 5.39 -1.24
CA ILE A 236 13.88 5.67 -0.53
C ILE A 236 13.37 7.07 -0.83
N GLN A 237 14.24 8.09 -0.75
CA GLN A 237 13.82 9.47 -1.02
C GLN A 237 13.48 9.66 -2.50
N SER A 238 14.24 9.06 -3.43
CA SER A 238 13.89 9.08 -4.86
C SER A 238 12.53 8.44 -5.14
N ARG A 239 12.21 7.31 -4.48
CA ARG A 239 10.90 6.66 -4.57
C ARG A 239 9.76 7.53 -4.03
N ILE A 240 9.99 8.18 -2.89
CA ILE A 240 9.01 9.11 -2.29
C ILE A 240 8.73 10.25 -3.25
N VAL A 241 9.78 10.86 -3.80
CA VAL A 241 9.65 11.93 -4.81
C VAL A 241 8.85 11.43 -6.01
N TYR A 242 9.21 10.27 -6.57
CA TYR A 242 8.51 9.68 -7.71
C TYR A 242 7.03 9.43 -7.42
N TYR A 243 6.71 8.83 -6.27
CA TYR A 243 5.32 8.59 -5.87
C TYR A 243 4.54 9.89 -5.72
N LEU A 244 5.10 10.87 -5.00
CA LEU A 244 4.43 12.14 -4.73
C LEU A 244 4.25 13.03 -5.97
N MET A 245 5.07 12.84 -7.01
CA MET A 245 4.87 13.46 -8.32
C MET A 245 3.70 12.86 -9.11
N ASN A 246 3.25 11.66 -8.77
CA ASN A 246 2.19 10.95 -9.50
C ASN A 246 0.84 10.95 -8.78
N ILE A 247 0.75 11.41 -7.54
CA ILE A 247 -0.54 11.51 -6.83
C ILE A 247 -1.26 12.82 -7.17
N HIS A 248 -2.59 12.76 -7.23
CA HIS A 248 -3.44 13.94 -7.30
C HIS A 248 -4.68 13.80 -6.41
N ILE A 249 -5.33 14.92 -6.10
CA ILE A 249 -6.54 14.99 -5.27
C ILE A 249 -7.84 15.07 -6.08
N VAL A 250 -7.75 15.15 -7.41
CA VAL A 250 -8.94 15.20 -8.27
C VAL A 250 -9.84 13.98 -7.99
N PRO A 251 -11.13 14.20 -7.65
CA PRO A 251 -12.08 13.13 -7.44
C PRO A 251 -12.17 12.23 -8.67
N ARG A 252 -12.14 10.91 -8.44
CA ARG A 252 -12.17 9.91 -9.51
C ARG A 252 -12.75 8.60 -9.01
N THR A 253 -13.11 7.73 -9.94
CA THR A 253 -13.59 6.38 -9.64
C THR A 253 -12.73 5.34 -10.34
N ILE A 254 -12.29 4.34 -9.59
CA ILE A 254 -11.59 3.17 -10.12
C ILE A 254 -12.55 1.99 -10.06
N TYR A 255 -12.72 1.28 -11.17
CA TYR A 255 -13.52 0.08 -11.25
C TYR A 255 -12.58 -1.11 -11.38
N LEU A 256 -12.67 -2.07 -10.47
CA LEU A 256 -11.93 -3.32 -10.55
C LEU A 256 -12.91 -4.45 -10.80
N THR A 257 -12.62 -5.32 -11.75
CA THR A 257 -13.37 -6.56 -11.92
C THR A 257 -12.51 -7.66 -12.52
N ARG A 258 -12.87 -8.91 -12.22
CA ARG A 258 -12.24 -10.06 -12.88
C ARG A 258 -12.73 -10.13 -14.33
N HIS A 259 -12.01 -10.86 -15.15
CA HIS A 259 -12.59 -11.43 -16.36
C HIS A 259 -13.91 -12.18 -16.04
N GLY A 260 -14.79 -12.31 -17.02
CA GLY A 260 -15.92 -13.24 -16.96
C GLY A 260 -15.45 -14.67 -16.71
N GLU A 261 -16.33 -15.53 -16.22
CA GLU A 261 -16.03 -16.94 -16.00
C GLU A 261 -15.35 -17.58 -17.23
N SER A 262 -14.22 -18.26 -17.03
CA SER A 262 -13.50 -18.97 -18.09
C SER A 262 -13.77 -20.48 -18.07
N LEU A 263 -13.42 -21.17 -19.17
CA LEU A 263 -13.50 -22.63 -19.23
C LEU A 263 -12.67 -23.30 -18.12
N MET A 264 -11.46 -22.80 -17.85
CA MET A 264 -10.65 -23.32 -16.73
C MET A 264 -11.26 -23.05 -15.36
N ASN A 265 -12.07 -21.99 -15.19
CA ASN A 265 -12.80 -21.80 -13.93
C ASN A 265 -13.83 -22.91 -13.72
N LEU A 266 -14.58 -23.29 -14.77
CA LEU A 266 -15.54 -24.40 -14.70
C LEU A 266 -14.87 -25.73 -14.35
N GLU A 267 -13.65 -25.94 -14.82
CA GLU A 267 -12.84 -27.12 -14.53
C GLU A 267 -12.10 -27.07 -13.18
N GLY A 268 -12.14 -25.94 -12.47
CA GLY A 268 -11.40 -25.74 -11.22
C GLY A 268 -9.88 -25.66 -11.40
N ARG A 269 -9.39 -25.37 -12.61
CA ARG A 269 -7.97 -25.26 -12.94
C ARG A 269 -7.45 -23.84 -12.72
N ILE A 270 -6.22 -23.71 -12.20
CA ILE A 270 -5.54 -22.42 -12.00
C ILE A 270 -4.66 -22.07 -13.20
N GLY A 271 -4.41 -20.77 -13.42
CA GLY A 271 -3.50 -20.31 -14.48
C GLY A 271 -4.08 -20.40 -15.90
N GLY A 272 -3.20 -20.68 -16.86
CA GLY A 272 -3.49 -20.90 -18.28
C GLY A 272 -4.04 -19.68 -19.03
N ASP A 273 -4.46 -19.89 -20.28
CA ASP A 273 -4.99 -18.86 -21.19
C ASP A 273 -6.25 -19.34 -21.94
N SER A 274 -7.20 -19.91 -21.19
CA SER A 274 -8.49 -20.35 -21.71
C SER A 274 -9.42 -19.18 -22.10
N ASP A 275 -10.34 -19.48 -23.01
CA ASP A 275 -11.43 -18.59 -23.41
C ASP A 275 -12.52 -18.49 -22.31
N LEU A 276 -13.39 -17.50 -22.46
CA LEU A 276 -14.59 -17.35 -21.63
C LEU A 276 -15.56 -18.53 -21.80
N SER A 277 -16.30 -18.85 -20.73
CA SER A 277 -17.51 -19.67 -20.82
C SER A 277 -18.66 -18.87 -21.46
N GLU A 278 -19.78 -19.53 -21.74
CA GLU A 278 -21.01 -18.86 -22.18
C GLU A 278 -21.45 -17.77 -21.18
N ARG A 279 -21.47 -18.09 -19.88
CA ARG A 279 -21.76 -17.13 -18.79
C ARG A 279 -20.70 -16.03 -18.70
N GLY A 280 -19.45 -16.33 -19.00
CA GLY A 280 -18.39 -15.33 -19.08
C GLY A 280 -18.63 -14.30 -20.20
N HIS A 281 -19.10 -14.74 -21.36
CA HIS A 281 -19.50 -13.84 -22.45
C HIS A 281 -20.74 -13.01 -22.11
N GLU A 282 -21.74 -13.59 -21.45
CA GLU A 282 -22.89 -12.85 -20.91
C GLU A 282 -22.43 -11.76 -19.95
N TYR A 283 -21.46 -12.07 -19.07
CA TYR A 283 -20.90 -11.10 -18.14
C TYR A 283 -20.19 -9.96 -18.85
N GLY A 284 -19.39 -10.24 -19.89
CA GLY A 284 -18.73 -9.20 -20.68
C GLY A 284 -19.71 -8.20 -21.28
N LYS A 285 -20.84 -8.68 -21.82
CA LYS A 285 -21.91 -7.82 -22.35
C LYS A 285 -22.58 -6.99 -21.25
N ALA A 286 -22.94 -7.62 -20.14
CA ALA A 286 -23.57 -6.92 -19.02
C ALA A 286 -22.65 -5.89 -18.36
N LEU A 287 -21.34 -6.16 -18.32
CA LEU A 287 -20.32 -5.20 -17.88
C LEU A 287 -20.27 -3.98 -18.83
N ALA A 288 -20.26 -4.21 -20.14
CA ALA A 288 -20.25 -3.13 -21.13
C ALA A 288 -21.50 -2.25 -21.04
N ASP A 289 -22.68 -2.85 -20.86
CA ASP A 289 -23.94 -2.14 -20.66
C ASP A 289 -23.92 -1.34 -19.35
N TYR A 290 -23.49 -1.96 -18.25
CA TYR A 290 -23.38 -1.29 -16.96
C TYR A 290 -22.48 -0.05 -17.04
N ILE A 291 -21.27 -0.21 -17.60
CA ILE A 291 -20.27 0.86 -17.70
C ILE A 291 -20.77 1.98 -18.63
N SER A 292 -21.41 1.65 -19.74
CA SER A 292 -22.00 2.64 -20.66
C SER A 292 -23.07 3.48 -19.95
N ASN A 293 -23.92 2.84 -19.14
CA ASN A 293 -24.99 3.52 -18.39
C ASN A 293 -24.47 4.46 -17.29
N GLN A 294 -23.22 4.31 -16.84
CA GLN A 294 -22.63 5.22 -15.86
C GLN A 294 -22.21 6.58 -16.47
N ASN A 295 -22.15 6.71 -17.81
CA ASN A 295 -21.73 7.94 -18.51
C ASN A 295 -20.40 8.52 -17.99
N ILE A 296 -19.40 7.65 -17.79
CA ILE A 296 -18.12 8.02 -17.17
C ILE A 296 -17.25 8.78 -18.18
N GLN A 297 -17.04 10.08 -17.93
CA GLN A 297 -16.15 10.90 -18.74
C GLN A 297 -14.69 10.48 -18.58
N GLY A 298 -13.97 10.42 -19.71
CA GLY A 298 -12.53 10.13 -19.72
C GLY A 298 -12.16 8.72 -19.25
N LEU A 299 -13.09 7.76 -19.30
CA LEU A 299 -12.82 6.38 -18.89
C LEU A 299 -11.70 5.76 -19.74
N ARG A 300 -10.74 5.13 -19.07
CA ARG A 300 -9.79 4.20 -19.69
C ARG A 300 -10.09 2.77 -19.25
N VAL A 301 -9.77 1.81 -20.11
CA VAL A 301 -9.94 0.37 -19.82
C VAL A 301 -8.60 -0.33 -19.90
N TRP A 302 -8.23 -1.05 -18.84
CA TRP A 302 -7.01 -1.83 -18.80
C TRP A 302 -7.32 -3.30 -18.67
N THR A 303 -6.65 -4.11 -19.49
CA THR A 303 -6.74 -5.57 -19.43
C THR A 303 -5.36 -6.17 -19.20
N SER A 304 -5.33 -7.45 -18.83
CA SER A 304 -4.10 -8.23 -18.97
C SER A 304 -3.86 -8.62 -20.43
N TRP A 305 -2.82 -9.41 -20.67
CA TRP A 305 -2.55 -10.02 -21.97
C TRP A 305 -3.30 -11.34 -22.21
N LEU A 306 -4.06 -11.83 -21.23
CA LEU A 306 -4.74 -13.12 -21.29
C LEU A 306 -6.13 -12.97 -21.92
N LYS A 307 -6.50 -13.92 -22.79
CA LYS A 307 -7.68 -13.87 -23.67
C LYS A 307 -8.94 -13.52 -22.93
N ARG A 308 -9.20 -14.18 -21.80
CA ARG A 308 -10.38 -13.96 -20.96
C ARG A 308 -10.61 -12.50 -20.55
N THR A 309 -9.55 -11.74 -20.23
CA THR A 309 -9.70 -10.31 -19.88
C THR A 309 -10.02 -9.46 -21.10
N ILE A 310 -9.39 -9.78 -22.24
CA ILE A 310 -9.58 -9.08 -23.51
C ILE A 310 -11.00 -9.32 -24.04
N GLN A 311 -11.47 -10.57 -24.00
CA GLN A 311 -12.82 -10.95 -24.39
C GLN A 311 -13.88 -10.29 -23.50
N THR A 312 -13.63 -10.19 -22.20
CA THR A 312 -14.56 -9.55 -21.25
C THR A 312 -14.71 -8.05 -21.54
N ALA A 313 -13.62 -7.38 -21.91
CA ALA A 313 -13.61 -5.94 -22.17
C ALA A 313 -14.02 -5.57 -23.61
N ALA A 314 -14.24 -6.55 -24.50
CA ALA A 314 -14.37 -6.32 -25.94
C ALA A 314 -15.46 -5.30 -26.32
N ASP A 315 -16.59 -5.32 -25.61
CA ASP A 315 -17.74 -4.45 -25.90
C ASP A 315 -17.72 -3.12 -25.13
N VAL A 316 -16.74 -2.90 -24.24
CA VAL A 316 -16.61 -1.64 -23.48
C VAL A 316 -16.05 -0.53 -24.38
N LYS A 317 -16.88 0.48 -24.65
CA LYS A 317 -16.57 1.61 -25.54
C LYS A 317 -15.70 2.68 -24.86
N ALA A 318 -14.43 2.38 -24.68
CA ALA A 318 -13.42 3.31 -24.16
C ALA A 318 -12.03 2.93 -24.68
N PRO A 319 -11.03 3.85 -24.66
CA PRO A 319 -9.65 3.51 -24.99
C PRO A 319 -9.15 2.34 -24.14
N GLN A 320 -8.68 1.28 -24.80
CA GLN A 320 -8.22 0.05 -24.14
C GLN A 320 -6.70 -0.11 -24.22
N GLU A 321 -6.09 -0.46 -23.11
CA GLU A 321 -4.64 -0.68 -22.98
C GLU A 321 -4.35 -2.05 -22.36
N ARG A 322 -3.35 -2.76 -22.87
CA ARG A 322 -2.98 -4.10 -22.41
C ARG A 322 -1.70 -4.08 -21.60
N TRP A 323 -1.80 -4.46 -20.34
CA TRP A 323 -0.67 -4.45 -19.42
C TRP A 323 -0.24 -5.87 -19.10
N LYS A 324 1.00 -6.24 -19.46
CA LYS A 324 1.55 -7.55 -19.09
C LYS A 324 1.63 -7.72 -17.57
N ALA A 325 1.87 -6.61 -16.85
CA ALA A 325 1.86 -6.54 -15.40
C ALA A 325 0.49 -6.88 -14.78
N LEU A 326 -0.62 -6.86 -15.54
CA LEU A 326 -1.95 -7.25 -15.06
C LEU A 326 -2.27 -8.74 -15.30
N SER A 327 -1.35 -9.54 -15.85
CA SER A 327 -1.56 -10.99 -15.99
C SER A 327 -1.62 -11.68 -14.63
N GLU A 328 -2.38 -12.78 -14.56
CA GLU A 328 -2.55 -13.56 -13.32
C GLU A 328 -1.20 -13.99 -12.74
N ILE A 329 -1.19 -14.31 -11.44
CA ILE A 329 -0.04 -14.92 -10.79
C ILE A 329 0.39 -16.18 -11.54
N ASP A 330 1.68 -16.29 -11.84
CA ASP A 330 2.27 -17.47 -12.49
C ASP A 330 2.40 -18.61 -11.46
N ALA A 331 1.64 -19.69 -11.67
CA ALA A 331 1.69 -20.88 -10.82
C ALA A 331 2.83 -21.84 -11.18
N GLY A 332 3.69 -21.49 -12.14
CA GLY A 332 4.87 -22.23 -12.56
C GLY A 332 4.54 -23.67 -12.94
N ILE A 333 5.15 -24.65 -12.27
CA ILE A 333 4.88 -26.07 -12.53
C ILE A 333 3.44 -26.52 -12.20
N CYS A 334 2.67 -25.68 -11.50
CA CYS A 334 1.28 -25.93 -11.13
C CYS A 334 0.26 -25.26 -12.06
N GLU A 335 0.71 -24.60 -13.14
CA GLU A 335 -0.17 -24.07 -14.18
C GLU A 335 -1.09 -25.16 -14.75
N GLU A 336 -2.33 -24.78 -15.03
CA GLU A 336 -3.39 -25.62 -15.58
C GLU A 336 -3.81 -26.81 -14.70
N MET A 337 -3.40 -26.87 -13.42
CA MET A 337 -3.82 -27.93 -12.49
C MET A 337 -5.00 -27.52 -11.62
N THR A 338 -5.78 -28.48 -11.14
CA THR A 338 -6.72 -28.25 -10.03
C THR A 338 -6.01 -28.25 -8.68
N TYR A 339 -6.64 -27.71 -7.63
CA TYR A 339 -6.06 -27.75 -6.29
C TYR A 339 -5.89 -29.18 -5.75
N GLU A 340 -6.78 -30.11 -6.13
CA GLU A 340 -6.69 -31.53 -5.78
C GLU A 340 -5.50 -32.22 -6.47
N GLU A 341 -5.27 -31.91 -7.75
CA GLU A 341 -4.09 -32.37 -8.50
C GLU A 341 -2.80 -31.86 -7.84
N ILE A 342 -2.75 -30.58 -7.46
CA ILE A 342 -1.59 -29.98 -6.77
C ILE A 342 -1.38 -30.64 -5.40
N SER A 343 -2.44 -30.82 -4.61
CA SER A 343 -2.35 -31.47 -3.30
C SER A 343 -1.85 -32.92 -3.40
N SER A 344 -2.19 -33.63 -4.47
CA SER A 344 -1.78 -35.02 -4.68
C SER A 344 -0.34 -35.13 -5.21
N LYS A 345 0.03 -34.26 -6.16
CA LYS A 345 1.33 -34.31 -6.85
C LYS A 345 2.44 -33.57 -6.10
N TYR A 346 2.10 -32.49 -5.41
CA TYR A 346 3.03 -31.62 -4.69
C TYR A 346 2.51 -31.30 -3.27
N PRO A 347 2.34 -32.31 -2.39
CA PRO A 347 1.73 -32.12 -1.06
C PRO A 347 2.52 -31.15 -0.17
N THR A 348 3.85 -31.16 -0.26
CA THR A 348 4.73 -30.24 0.49
C THR A 348 4.52 -28.79 0.08
N ASP A 349 4.42 -28.53 -1.23
CA ASP A 349 4.15 -27.19 -1.78
C ASP A 349 2.76 -26.70 -1.41
N PHE A 350 1.75 -27.58 -1.49
CA PHE A 350 0.38 -27.26 -1.09
C PHE A 350 0.31 -26.83 0.37
N ALA A 351 0.96 -27.57 1.27
CA ALA A 351 1.04 -27.23 2.69
C ALA A 351 1.85 -25.94 2.96
N ALA A 352 2.99 -25.76 2.28
CA ALA A 352 3.82 -24.56 2.42
C ALA A 352 3.07 -23.29 1.99
N ARG A 353 2.29 -23.38 0.90
CA ARG A 353 1.43 -22.29 0.44
C ARG A 353 0.34 -21.93 1.44
N ASP A 354 -0.25 -22.91 2.11
CA ASP A 354 -1.27 -22.66 3.13
C ASP A 354 -0.70 -22.00 4.39
N GLN A 355 0.53 -22.35 4.77
CA GLN A 355 1.21 -21.79 5.94
C GLN A 355 1.63 -20.33 5.72
N ASN A 356 2.18 -19.99 4.56
CA ASN A 356 2.62 -18.63 4.24
C ASN A 356 2.27 -18.24 2.80
N LYS A 357 0.98 -18.02 2.55
CA LYS A 357 0.45 -17.77 1.20
C LYS A 357 0.98 -16.50 0.54
N PHE A 358 1.41 -15.50 1.31
CA PHE A 358 1.93 -14.25 0.76
C PHE A 358 3.33 -14.45 0.16
N SER A 359 4.27 -14.99 0.95
CA SER A 359 5.67 -15.17 0.53
C SER A 359 5.94 -16.50 -0.17
N TYR A 360 5.02 -17.48 -0.12
CA TYR A 360 5.16 -18.71 -0.88
C TYR A 360 5.26 -18.40 -2.38
N ARG A 361 6.37 -18.82 -2.99
CA ARG A 361 6.61 -18.74 -4.43
C ARG A 361 6.39 -20.11 -5.03
N TYR A 362 5.52 -20.22 -6.02
CA TYR A 362 5.38 -21.44 -6.79
C TYR A 362 6.72 -21.83 -7.45
N PRO A 363 7.09 -23.12 -7.52
CA PRO A 363 8.31 -23.52 -8.20
C PRO A 363 8.26 -23.09 -9.67
N ARG A 364 9.25 -22.29 -10.08
CA ARG A 364 9.31 -21.64 -11.41
C ARG A 364 8.14 -20.68 -11.71
N GLY A 365 7.47 -20.18 -10.69
CA GLY A 365 6.39 -19.19 -10.79
C GLY A 365 6.62 -18.02 -9.84
N GLU A 366 5.53 -17.41 -9.40
CA GLU A 366 5.49 -16.19 -8.59
C GLU A 366 4.93 -16.44 -7.17
N SER A 367 5.25 -15.54 -6.26
CA SER A 367 4.53 -15.31 -5.00
C SER A 367 3.59 -14.09 -5.10
N TYR A 368 2.78 -13.84 -4.06
CA TYR A 368 2.06 -12.55 -3.99
C TYR A 368 3.02 -11.37 -3.79
N GLU A 369 4.18 -11.60 -3.17
CA GLU A 369 5.23 -10.59 -3.01
C GLU A 369 5.84 -10.20 -4.37
N ASP A 370 6.10 -11.17 -5.26
CA ASP A 370 6.53 -10.91 -6.64
C ASP A 370 5.45 -10.14 -7.40
N LEU A 371 4.18 -10.50 -7.18
CA LEU A 371 3.05 -9.85 -7.82
C LEU A 371 2.89 -8.39 -7.39
N VAL A 372 3.09 -8.08 -6.11
CA VAL A 372 3.13 -6.71 -5.59
C VAL A 372 4.22 -5.90 -6.29
N ALA A 373 5.45 -6.43 -6.37
CA ALA A 373 6.55 -5.75 -7.05
C ALA A 373 6.25 -5.51 -8.54
N ARG A 374 5.66 -6.49 -9.23
CA ARG A 374 5.24 -6.38 -10.64
C ARG A 374 4.11 -5.37 -10.86
N LEU A 375 3.22 -5.19 -9.88
CA LEU A 375 2.06 -4.30 -9.98
C LEU A 375 2.36 -2.86 -9.57
N GLU A 376 3.54 -2.56 -9.03
CA GLU A 376 3.90 -1.20 -8.63
C GLU A 376 3.71 -0.16 -9.76
N PRO A 377 4.17 -0.39 -11.02
CA PRO A 377 3.93 0.56 -12.11
C PRO A 377 2.43 0.77 -12.41
N VAL A 378 1.60 -0.25 -12.20
CA VAL A 378 0.14 -0.15 -12.36
C VAL A 378 -0.45 0.74 -11.27
N ILE A 379 -0.01 0.60 -10.02
CA ILE A 379 -0.43 1.48 -8.91
C ILE A 379 -0.04 2.93 -9.19
N MET A 380 1.17 3.19 -9.69
CA MET A 380 1.59 4.55 -10.06
C MET A 380 0.67 5.16 -11.11
N GLU A 381 0.31 4.38 -12.13
CA GLU A 381 -0.58 4.85 -13.18
C GLU A 381 -2.03 5.05 -12.67
N LEU A 382 -2.53 4.19 -11.79
CA LEU A 382 -3.85 4.39 -11.13
C LEU A 382 -3.86 5.61 -10.21
N GLU A 383 -2.71 5.96 -9.62
CA GLU A 383 -2.58 7.17 -8.82
C GLU A 383 -2.58 8.44 -9.67
N ARG A 384 -2.09 8.34 -10.92
CA ARG A 384 -1.97 9.43 -11.89
C ARG A 384 -3.24 9.66 -12.73
N GLN A 385 -3.97 8.61 -13.05
CA GLN A 385 -5.12 8.67 -13.95
C GLN A 385 -6.41 9.07 -13.24
N GLY A 386 -7.38 9.53 -14.02
CA GLY A 386 -8.75 9.75 -13.59
C GLY A 386 -9.56 8.45 -13.50
N ASN A 387 -10.63 8.34 -14.29
CA ASN A 387 -11.51 7.18 -14.23
C ASN A 387 -10.92 5.99 -15.01
N VAL A 388 -10.77 4.85 -14.33
CA VAL A 388 -10.17 3.64 -14.94
C VAL A 388 -11.01 2.40 -14.60
N LEU A 389 -11.28 1.56 -15.59
CA LEU A 389 -11.77 0.20 -15.43
C LEU A 389 -10.61 -0.79 -15.64
N VAL A 390 -10.33 -1.61 -14.64
CA VAL A 390 -9.32 -2.68 -14.71
C VAL A 390 -10.03 -4.02 -14.75
N VAL A 391 -9.90 -4.74 -15.86
CA VAL A 391 -10.36 -6.13 -16.03
C VAL A 391 -9.16 -7.07 -15.89
N SER A 392 -9.09 -7.79 -14.78
CA SER A 392 -7.92 -8.61 -14.44
C SER A 392 -8.33 -9.93 -13.78
N HIS A 393 -7.55 -10.42 -12.81
CA HIS A 393 -7.63 -11.78 -12.26
C HIS A 393 -7.69 -11.78 -10.75
N GLN A 394 -7.88 -12.96 -10.15
CA GLN A 394 -8.16 -13.07 -8.73
C GLN A 394 -6.96 -12.61 -7.88
N ALA A 395 -5.73 -13.08 -8.14
CA ALA A 395 -4.59 -12.70 -7.32
C ALA A 395 -4.19 -11.23 -7.56
N VAL A 396 -4.26 -10.77 -8.81
CA VAL A 396 -3.95 -9.38 -9.19
C VAL A 396 -4.86 -8.39 -8.49
N ILE A 397 -6.18 -8.60 -8.56
CA ILE A 397 -7.15 -7.67 -7.96
C ILE A 397 -7.04 -7.66 -6.44
N ARG A 398 -6.68 -8.78 -5.80
CA ARG A 398 -6.37 -8.80 -4.37
C ARG A 398 -5.22 -7.85 -4.02
N CYS A 399 -4.14 -7.86 -4.80
CA CYS A 399 -3.03 -6.93 -4.60
C CYS A 399 -3.46 -5.47 -4.78
N LEU A 400 -4.25 -5.16 -5.82
CA LEU A 400 -4.75 -3.81 -6.07
C LEU A 400 -5.69 -3.34 -4.95
N LEU A 401 -6.64 -4.19 -4.53
CA LEU A 401 -7.53 -3.89 -3.42
C LEU A 401 -6.76 -3.69 -2.12
N ALA A 402 -5.77 -4.51 -1.83
CA ALA A 402 -4.96 -4.37 -0.63
C ALA A 402 -4.26 -3.01 -0.58
N TYR A 403 -3.79 -2.50 -1.72
CA TYR A 403 -3.26 -1.14 -1.80
C TYR A 403 -4.31 -0.08 -1.45
N PHE A 404 -5.49 -0.11 -2.07
CA PHE A 404 -6.49 0.94 -1.86
C PHE A 404 -7.17 0.87 -0.48
N LEU A 405 -7.26 -0.33 0.09
CA LEU A 405 -7.93 -0.62 1.36
C LEU A 405 -6.98 -0.77 2.55
N ASP A 406 -5.69 -0.52 2.34
CA ASP A 406 -4.66 -0.55 3.39
C ASP A 406 -4.63 -1.92 4.12
N LYS A 407 -4.62 -3.00 3.34
CA LYS A 407 -4.58 -4.38 3.85
C LYS A 407 -3.16 -4.89 3.89
N ASN A 408 -2.82 -5.55 5.00
CA ASN A 408 -1.48 -6.11 5.21
C ASN A 408 -1.26 -7.40 4.41
N ALA A 409 -0.02 -7.88 4.41
CA ALA A 409 0.42 -9.09 3.73
C ALA A 409 -0.33 -10.37 4.17
N ASP A 410 -0.83 -10.42 5.42
CA ASP A 410 -1.56 -11.58 5.94
C ASP A 410 -3.00 -11.64 5.44
N GLU A 411 -3.64 -10.48 5.25
CA GLU A 411 -5.01 -10.34 4.73
C GLU A 411 -5.07 -10.43 3.20
N LEU A 412 -4.08 -9.85 2.50
CA LEU A 412 -4.09 -9.64 1.05
C LEU A 412 -4.40 -10.93 0.24
N PRO A 413 -3.75 -12.08 0.46
CA PRO A 413 -4.00 -13.30 -0.33
C PRO A 413 -5.38 -13.94 -0.14
N TYR A 414 -6.18 -13.38 0.78
CA TYR A 414 -7.50 -13.89 1.18
C TYR A 414 -8.61 -12.88 0.97
N LEU A 415 -8.34 -11.70 0.39
CA LEU A 415 -9.41 -10.77 0.03
C LEU A 415 -10.40 -11.44 -0.95
N GLU A 416 -11.69 -11.20 -0.73
CA GLU A 416 -12.75 -11.75 -1.56
C GLU A 416 -12.88 -10.96 -2.86
N VAL A 417 -12.75 -11.67 -3.98
CA VAL A 417 -12.83 -11.11 -5.33
C VAL A 417 -13.67 -12.06 -6.18
N PRO A 418 -15.00 -12.09 -5.99
CA PRO A 418 -15.88 -13.01 -6.70
C PRO A 418 -15.91 -12.70 -8.21
N LEU A 419 -16.20 -13.73 -9.02
CA LEU A 419 -16.54 -13.54 -10.43
C LEU A 419 -17.81 -12.68 -10.57
N HIS A 420 -17.93 -12.07 -11.75
CA HIS A 420 -19.12 -11.31 -12.18
C HIS A 420 -19.54 -10.16 -11.25
N THR A 421 -18.58 -9.61 -10.51
CA THR A 421 -18.78 -8.52 -9.57
C THR A 421 -17.83 -7.36 -9.89
N ILE A 422 -18.38 -6.16 -9.95
CA ILE A 422 -17.64 -4.92 -10.15
C ILE A 422 -17.39 -4.30 -8.78
N MET A 423 -16.13 -4.03 -8.45
CA MET A 423 -15.75 -3.29 -7.26
C MET A 423 -15.49 -1.84 -7.66
N LYS A 424 -16.39 -0.94 -7.24
CA LYS A 424 -16.28 0.49 -7.47
C LYS A 424 -15.56 1.14 -6.29
N LEU A 425 -14.37 1.65 -6.56
CA LEU A 425 -13.48 2.30 -5.60
C LEU A 425 -13.60 3.81 -5.76
N THR A 426 -13.95 4.50 -4.67
CA THR A 426 -13.95 5.97 -4.59
C THR A 426 -12.92 6.39 -3.54
N PRO A 427 -11.72 6.84 -3.96
CA PRO A 427 -10.72 7.38 -3.04
C PRO A 427 -11.29 8.58 -2.27
N VAL A 428 -11.08 8.60 -0.96
CA VAL A 428 -11.48 9.68 -0.05
C VAL A 428 -10.27 10.11 0.77
N ALA A 429 -10.34 11.26 1.44
CA ALA A 429 -9.19 11.85 2.14
C ALA A 429 -8.38 10.89 3.05
N TYR A 430 -9.01 9.88 3.65
CA TYR A 430 -8.36 8.95 4.58
C TYR A 430 -8.47 7.47 4.22
N GLY A 431 -8.87 7.15 2.98
CA GLY A 431 -9.04 5.76 2.58
C GLY A 431 -9.67 5.61 1.21
N CYS A 432 -10.47 4.57 1.06
CA CYS A 432 -11.22 4.31 -0.16
C CYS A 432 -12.56 3.68 0.20
N LYS A 433 -13.66 4.24 -0.32
CA LYS A 433 -14.96 3.58 -0.28
C LYS A 433 -15.00 2.49 -1.34
N VAL A 434 -15.56 1.32 -1.01
CA VAL A 434 -15.78 0.24 -1.97
C VAL A 434 -17.26 -0.11 -2.01
N GLU A 435 -17.79 -0.19 -3.22
CA GLU A 435 -19.13 -0.70 -3.50
C GLU A 435 -19.01 -1.94 -4.38
N HIS A 436 -19.65 -3.04 -3.98
CA HIS A 436 -19.68 -4.28 -4.75
C HIS A 436 -20.99 -4.33 -5.55
N ILE A 437 -20.87 -4.28 -6.87
CA ILE A 437 -22.00 -4.40 -7.80
C ILE A 437 -21.94 -5.79 -8.45
N ARG A 438 -22.76 -6.72 -7.95
CA ARG A 438 -22.89 -8.06 -8.53
C ARG A 438 -23.88 -8.02 -9.69
N LEU A 439 -23.44 -8.40 -10.88
CA LEU A 439 -24.33 -8.54 -12.04
C LEU A 439 -25.11 -9.86 -11.91
N PRO A 440 -26.36 -9.94 -12.42
CA PRO A 440 -27.26 -11.08 -12.23
C PRO A 440 -26.91 -12.26 -13.16
N ILE A 441 -25.64 -12.69 -13.13
CA ILE A 441 -25.11 -13.77 -13.96
C ILE A 441 -24.33 -14.70 -13.03
N GLU A 442 -24.74 -15.96 -12.97
CA GLU A 442 -24.08 -16.94 -12.11
C GLU A 442 -22.65 -17.22 -12.54
N ALA A 443 -21.83 -17.64 -11.57
CA ALA A 443 -20.46 -18.09 -11.80
C ALA A 443 -20.06 -19.08 -10.72
N VAL A 444 -19.10 -19.95 -11.02
CA VAL A 444 -18.45 -20.79 -10.01
C VAL A 444 -17.74 -19.95 -8.96
N ASP A 445 -17.63 -20.47 -7.74
CA ASP A 445 -16.78 -19.88 -6.70
C ASP A 445 -15.35 -20.41 -6.83
N THR A 446 -14.39 -19.49 -6.83
CA THR A 446 -12.96 -19.78 -6.91
C THR A 446 -12.22 -19.32 -5.64
N HIS A 447 -12.95 -18.86 -4.63
CA HIS A 447 -12.38 -18.45 -3.36
C HIS A 447 -12.07 -19.68 -2.49
N ARG A 448 -10.80 -19.84 -2.10
CA ARG A 448 -10.39 -20.78 -1.07
C ARG A 448 -10.04 -20.02 0.22
N PRO A 449 -10.80 -20.23 1.32
CA PRO A 449 -10.55 -19.55 2.59
C PRO A 449 -9.23 -19.97 3.21
N LYS A 450 -8.73 -19.17 4.16
CA LYS A 450 -7.54 -19.51 4.96
C LYS A 450 -7.84 -20.78 5.78
N PRO A 451 -7.03 -21.86 5.66
CA PRO A 451 -7.20 -23.04 6.50
C PRO A 451 -7.09 -22.67 7.97
N LYS A 452 -7.91 -23.31 8.82
CA LYS A 452 -7.78 -23.19 10.27
C LYS A 452 -6.55 -23.98 10.70
N VAL A 453 -5.56 -23.31 11.29
CA VAL A 453 -4.41 -23.99 11.90
C VAL A 453 -4.91 -24.65 13.18
N GLU A 454 -5.05 -25.96 13.20
CA GLU A 454 -5.24 -26.69 14.45
C GLU A 454 -3.91 -26.69 15.22
N ILE A 455 -3.83 -25.90 16.29
CA ILE A 455 -2.71 -25.97 17.22
C ILE A 455 -2.86 -27.26 18.01
N ILE A 456 -2.21 -28.32 17.55
CA ILE A 456 -2.04 -29.53 18.34
C ILE A 456 -1.07 -29.18 19.47
N ILE A 457 -1.61 -28.82 20.63
CA ILE A 457 -0.84 -28.75 21.86
C ILE A 457 -0.46 -30.19 22.22
N ILE A 458 0.74 -30.61 21.84
CA ILE A 458 1.34 -31.83 22.37
C ILE A 458 1.60 -31.54 23.85
N LYS A 459 0.71 -32.02 24.73
CA LYS A 459 0.99 -32.08 26.16
C LYS A 459 2.15 -33.05 26.35
N SER A 460 3.33 -32.52 26.65
CA SER A 460 4.46 -33.26 27.21
C SER A 460 4.14 -33.73 28.62
#